data_AF-A0A9N9WBJ7-F1
#
_entry.id   AF-A0A9N9WBJ7-F1
#
_cell.length_a   1.000
_cell.length_b   1.000
_cell.length_c   1.000
_cell.angle_alpha   90.00
_cell.angle_beta   90.00
_cell.angle_gamma   90.00
#
_symmetry.space_group_name_H-M   'P 1'
#
loop_
_entity.id
_entity.type
_entity.pdbx_description
1 polymer ?
#
loop_
_entity_poly.entity_id
_entity_poly.type
_entity_poly.pdbx_seq_one_letter_code
_entity_poly.pdbx_strand_id
1 'polypeptide(L)'
;MKLLSLLSLISLGAASPIESSPSSPSVEVKIENIGNTTVKAIVTSHHDRDLNILKLGSIIDDVDLERVNVFSGDNNIQFQGIRLYIDMDHLAETAFVKLPAGGSLDKTFDVAKFYDLSAGGDFKIQASGYLQYAEPGSTKVTGIIPYSSEFITKVDGAEAKAIFSASQIQEEIKRSTFVRQTCNSNQQNIVKNALSLCQKNSQQAAKAARSGPPKRMKEYFKSDSRNTREIVGKVFDDIATECKSSISGQLSISCKDTDFCKSNRGVPAYSVGKEVVLCPPWFKQPVNGKCHQGDKASVIIHEFAHGLKGFPDFGVYGYDKLLKLPADKNIRHADTYTYFSNAVEVNC
;
A
#
# COMPACT_ATOMS: atom_id res chain seq x y z
N MET A 1 -52.81 -72.21 -4.01
CA MET A 1 -52.65 -70.91 -3.33
C MET A 1 -51.16 -70.57 -3.28
N LYS A 2 -50.74 -69.52 -4.00
CA LYS A 2 -49.37 -69.01 -4.02
C LYS A 2 -49.22 -67.97 -2.91
N LEU A 3 -48.23 -68.11 -2.04
CA LEU A 3 -47.72 -66.99 -1.23
C LEU A 3 -46.28 -66.71 -1.69
N LEU A 4 -46.09 -65.56 -2.34
CA LEU A 4 -44.77 -64.96 -2.57
C LEU A 4 -44.43 -64.08 -1.37
N SER A 5 -43.29 -64.37 -0.73
CA SER A 5 -42.63 -63.52 0.25
C SER A 5 -41.73 -62.52 -0.48
N LEU A 6 -42.01 -61.22 -0.36
CA LEU A 6 -41.10 -60.15 -0.77
C LEU A 6 -40.14 -59.83 0.39
N LEU A 7 -38.83 -60.01 0.17
CA LEU A 7 -37.79 -59.40 1.00
C LEU A 7 -37.55 -57.96 0.52
N SER A 8 -37.70 -56.98 1.41
CA SER A 8 -37.30 -55.59 1.20
C SER A 8 -35.83 -55.38 1.61
N LEU A 9 -34.96 -55.05 0.64
CA LEU A 9 -33.62 -54.54 0.93
C LEU A 9 -33.71 -53.07 1.36
N ILE A 10 -33.23 -52.76 2.56
CA ILE A 10 -33.02 -51.39 3.05
C ILE A 10 -31.60 -50.97 2.64
N SER A 11 -31.48 -50.03 1.71
CA SER A 11 -30.19 -49.40 1.38
C SER A 11 -29.87 -48.30 2.40
N LEU A 12 -28.83 -48.48 3.21
CA LEU A 12 -28.25 -47.38 3.98
C LEU A 12 -27.45 -46.48 3.02
N GLY A 13 -27.95 -45.28 2.75
CA GLY A 13 -27.18 -44.23 2.10
C GLY A 13 -26.16 -43.65 3.06
N ALA A 14 -24.88 -43.86 2.80
CA ALA A 14 -23.81 -43.15 3.50
C ALA A 14 -23.82 -41.68 3.05
N ALA A 15 -24.31 -40.78 3.90
CA ALA A 15 -24.10 -39.35 3.72
C ALA A 15 -22.63 -39.05 3.98
N SER A 16 -21.87 -38.75 2.92
CA SER A 16 -20.55 -38.14 3.09
C SER A 16 -20.74 -36.75 3.69
N PRO A 17 -19.96 -36.34 4.70
CA PRO A 17 -19.97 -34.95 5.15
C PRO A 17 -19.57 -34.10 3.94
N ILE A 18 -20.42 -33.13 3.62
CA ILE A 18 -20.05 -32.04 2.72
C ILE A 18 -18.92 -31.32 3.46
N GLU A 19 -17.67 -31.55 3.05
CA GLU A 19 -16.57 -30.65 3.41
C GLU A 19 -16.96 -29.29 2.85
N SER A 20 -17.52 -28.43 3.71
CA SER A 20 -17.70 -27.03 3.39
C SER A 20 -16.32 -26.48 3.07
N SER A 21 -16.10 -26.05 1.82
CA SER A 21 -14.91 -25.27 1.47
C SER A 21 -14.72 -24.19 2.53
N PRO A 22 -13.50 -24.01 3.09
CA PRO A 22 -13.27 -23.01 4.11
C PRO A 22 -13.82 -21.67 3.62
N SER A 23 -14.65 -21.02 4.44
CA SER A 23 -15.17 -19.70 4.11
C SER A 23 -13.98 -18.76 3.88
N SER A 24 -14.05 -17.95 2.82
CA SER A 24 -13.02 -16.93 2.61
C SER A 24 -13.00 -16.01 3.83
N PRO A 25 -11.82 -15.71 4.40
CA PRO A 25 -11.74 -14.83 5.56
C PRO A 25 -12.44 -13.49 5.32
N SER A 26 -13.22 -13.06 6.30
CA SER A 26 -13.88 -11.75 6.32
C SER A 26 -13.65 -11.06 7.65
N VAL A 27 -13.60 -9.73 7.59
CA VAL A 27 -13.41 -8.87 8.76
C VAL A 27 -14.38 -7.70 8.69
N GLU A 28 -14.83 -7.24 9.84
CA GLU A 28 -15.44 -5.93 9.99
C GLU A 28 -14.36 -4.96 10.46
N VAL A 29 -14.26 -3.80 9.82
CA VAL A 29 -13.46 -2.68 10.31
C VAL A 29 -14.42 -1.56 10.65
N LYS A 30 -14.44 -1.14 11.92
CA LYS A 30 -15.21 0.02 12.39
C LYS A 30 -14.24 1.13 12.78
N ILE A 31 -14.44 2.33 12.24
CA ILE A 31 -13.77 3.54 12.73
C ILE A 31 -14.75 4.42 13.51
N GLU A 32 -14.28 5.00 14.61
CA GLU A 32 -15.07 5.93 15.43
C GLU A 32 -14.19 7.07 15.96
N ASN A 33 -14.81 8.24 16.13
CA ASN A 33 -14.18 9.40 16.76
C ASN A 33 -14.18 9.23 18.29
N ILE A 34 -13.03 9.43 18.93
CA ILE A 34 -12.86 9.32 20.40
C ILE A 34 -12.18 10.55 21.01
N GLY A 35 -12.16 11.66 20.29
CA GLY A 35 -11.49 12.92 20.64
C GLY A 35 -11.61 13.89 19.46
N ASN A 36 -11.06 15.10 19.53
CA ASN A 36 -11.24 16.11 18.47
C ASN A 36 -10.94 15.54 17.06
N THR A 37 -9.75 14.99 16.87
CA THR A 37 -9.31 14.37 15.61
C THR A 37 -8.74 12.95 15.81
N THR A 38 -8.95 12.39 17.00
CA THR A 38 -8.50 11.04 17.34
C THR A 38 -9.52 9.99 16.87
N VAL A 39 -9.03 8.99 16.16
CA VAL A 39 -9.80 7.90 15.58
C VAL A 39 -9.39 6.58 16.23
N LYS A 40 -10.39 5.78 16.62
CA LYS A 40 -10.19 4.38 16.99
C LYS A 40 -10.69 3.50 15.84
N ALA A 41 -9.81 2.67 15.30
CA ALA A 41 -10.16 1.59 14.38
C ALA A 41 -10.25 0.27 15.16
N ILE A 42 -11.30 -0.50 14.93
CA ILE A 42 -11.53 -1.83 15.50
C ILE A 42 -11.68 -2.80 14.35
N VAL A 43 -10.83 -3.81 14.28
CA VAL A 43 -10.85 -4.90 13.28
C VAL A 43 -11.35 -6.15 13.97
N THR A 44 -12.51 -6.67 13.56
CA THR A 44 -13.13 -7.88 14.11
C THR A 44 -13.11 -8.99 13.07
N SER A 45 -12.60 -10.16 13.44
CA SER A 45 -12.63 -11.36 12.59
C SER A 45 -14.02 -11.99 12.61
N HIS A 46 -14.53 -12.33 11.42
CA HIS A 46 -15.67 -13.24 11.28
C HIS A 46 -15.23 -14.62 10.75
N HIS A 47 -13.92 -14.89 10.75
CA HIS A 47 -13.37 -16.19 10.41
C HIS A 47 -13.35 -17.12 11.63
N ASP A 48 -13.46 -18.42 11.38
CA ASP A 48 -13.45 -19.50 12.38
C ASP A 48 -12.03 -19.93 12.79
N ARG A 49 -11.01 -19.34 12.17
CA ARG A 49 -9.60 -19.59 12.45
C ARG A 49 -8.85 -18.28 12.66
N ASP A 50 -7.75 -18.38 13.38
CA ASP A 50 -6.83 -17.28 13.57
C ASP A 50 -6.25 -16.81 12.23
N LEU A 51 -6.04 -15.52 12.09
CA LEU A 51 -5.37 -14.90 10.93
C LEU A 51 -4.08 -14.24 11.40
N ASN A 52 -3.03 -14.32 10.58
CA ASN A 52 -1.82 -13.53 10.79
C ASN A 52 -1.88 -12.30 9.88
N ILE A 53 -2.32 -11.16 10.42
CA ILE A 53 -2.54 -9.93 9.66
C ILE A 53 -1.20 -9.20 9.46
N LEU A 54 -0.86 -8.86 8.23
CA LEU A 54 0.24 -7.93 7.95
C LEU A 54 -0.19 -6.54 8.44
N LYS A 55 0.34 -6.11 9.60
CA LYS A 55 0.01 -4.79 10.15
C LYS A 55 0.74 -3.67 9.41
N LEU A 56 1.93 -3.96 8.85
CA LEU A 56 2.73 -2.98 8.11
C LEU A 56 1.94 -2.46 6.89
N GLY A 57 1.80 -1.14 6.76
CA GLY A 57 1.04 -0.51 5.68
C GLY A 57 -0.49 -0.56 5.84
N SER A 58 -1.00 -1.12 6.94
CA SER A 58 -2.44 -1.29 7.17
C SER A 58 -3.01 -0.27 8.16
N ILE A 59 -4.34 -0.27 8.34
CA ILE A 59 -5.04 0.58 9.32
C ILE A 59 -4.59 0.35 10.78
N ILE A 60 -4.03 -0.84 11.06
CA ILE A 60 -3.53 -1.24 12.38
C ILE A 60 -2.00 -1.13 12.51
N ASP A 61 -1.30 -0.50 11.57
CA ASP A 61 0.15 -0.26 11.69
C ASP A 61 0.46 0.56 12.96
N ASP A 62 1.70 0.45 13.43
CA ASP A 62 2.26 1.25 14.51
C ASP A 62 2.83 2.59 14.02
N VAL A 63 2.98 2.77 12.72
CA VAL A 63 3.51 4.00 12.09
C VAL A 63 2.40 4.92 11.57
N ASP A 64 2.61 6.23 11.65
CA ASP A 64 1.71 7.26 11.15
C ASP A 64 1.68 7.28 9.60
N LEU A 65 0.88 6.37 9.01
CA LEU A 65 0.68 6.15 7.56
C LEU A 65 -0.69 6.66 7.06
N GLU A 66 -0.90 6.60 5.74
CA GLU A 66 -2.20 6.86 5.11
C GLU A 66 -3.19 5.73 5.41
N ARG A 67 -4.07 5.94 6.40
CA ARG A 67 -5.04 4.93 6.88
C ARG A 67 -6.48 5.19 6.46
N VAL A 68 -6.79 6.45 6.22
CA VAL A 68 -8.13 6.99 5.94
C VAL A 68 -7.99 8.05 4.86
N ASN A 69 -9.08 8.38 4.18
CA ASN A 69 -9.22 9.60 3.40
C ASN A 69 -10.06 10.59 4.22
N VAL A 70 -9.76 11.89 4.09
CA VAL A 70 -10.47 12.94 4.83
C VAL A 70 -11.06 13.93 3.85
N PHE A 71 -12.34 14.26 4.03
CA PHE A 71 -13.06 15.17 3.15
C PHE A 71 -13.69 16.32 3.93
N SER A 72 -13.62 17.52 3.36
CA SER A 72 -14.43 18.67 3.77
C SER A 72 -15.46 18.95 2.67
N GLY A 73 -16.72 18.58 2.94
CA GLY A 73 -17.72 18.44 1.88
C GLY A 73 -17.25 17.41 0.83
N ASP A 74 -17.20 17.84 -0.44
CA ASP A 74 -16.72 17.00 -1.55
C ASP A 74 -15.20 17.13 -1.80
N ASN A 75 -14.52 18.02 -1.08
CA ASN A 75 -13.08 18.24 -1.27
C ASN A 75 -12.27 17.23 -0.47
N ASN A 76 -11.45 16.43 -1.16
CA ASN A 76 -10.46 15.56 -0.51
C ASN A 76 -9.33 16.41 0.07
N ILE A 77 -9.09 16.30 1.37
CA ILE A 77 -7.96 16.94 2.04
C ILE A 77 -6.71 16.13 1.72
N GLN A 78 -5.65 16.82 1.31
CA GLN A 78 -4.41 16.16 0.91
C GLN A 78 -3.71 15.53 2.12
N PHE A 79 -3.40 14.23 2.01
CA PHE A 79 -2.54 13.53 2.96
C PHE A 79 -1.09 14.04 2.87
N GLN A 80 -0.48 14.33 4.01
CA GLN A 80 0.90 14.83 4.12
C GLN A 80 1.83 13.88 4.90
N GLY A 81 1.33 12.74 5.36
CA GLY A 81 2.12 11.77 6.11
C GLY A 81 2.98 10.86 5.24
N ILE A 82 3.27 9.68 5.78
CA ILE A 82 4.19 8.71 5.19
C ILE A 82 3.45 7.69 4.33
N ARG A 83 4.04 7.37 3.17
CA ARG A 83 3.71 6.19 2.35
C ARG A 83 4.94 5.32 2.20
N LEU A 84 4.77 4.00 2.14
CA LEU A 84 5.87 3.04 2.22
C LEU A 84 5.99 2.24 0.93
N TYR A 85 7.20 1.83 0.58
CA TYR A 85 7.40 0.59 -0.17
C TYR A 85 7.63 -0.55 0.82
N ILE A 86 7.01 -1.71 0.57
CA ILE A 86 7.20 -2.92 1.36
C ILE A 86 7.83 -4.02 0.50
N ASP A 87 8.97 -4.52 0.96
CA ASP A 87 9.63 -5.71 0.42
C ASP A 87 8.93 -6.97 0.93
N MET A 88 7.98 -7.46 0.15
CA MET A 88 7.14 -8.61 0.47
C MET A 88 7.92 -9.93 0.58
N ASP A 89 9.14 -10.00 0.04
CA ASP A 89 9.99 -11.20 0.10
C ASP A 89 10.79 -11.28 1.41
N HIS A 90 10.90 -10.17 2.15
CA HIS A 90 11.74 -10.06 3.35
C HIS A 90 10.98 -9.49 4.55
N LEU A 91 9.73 -9.92 4.73
CA LEU A 91 8.91 -9.55 5.88
C LEU A 91 9.35 -10.28 7.16
N ALA A 92 9.58 -9.50 8.22
CA ALA A 92 9.82 -10.04 9.56
C ALA A 92 8.50 -10.49 10.22
N GLU A 93 8.55 -11.44 11.15
CA GLU A 93 7.38 -11.83 11.96
C GLU A 93 6.74 -10.65 12.70
N THR A 94 7.56 -9.67 13.12
CA THR A 94 7.12 -8.44 13.77
C THR A 94 6.32 -7.49 12.87
N ALA A 95 6.31 -7.72 11.55
CA ALA A 95 5.44 -7.03 10.61
C ALA A 95 3.99 -7.53 10.67
N PHE A 96 3.74 -8.64 11.37
CA PHE A 96 2.43 -9.25 11.52
C PHE A 96 1.87 -9.12 12.94
N VAL A 97 0.56 -9.32 13.04
CA VAL A 97 -0.16 -9.43 14.31
C VAL A 97 -1.25 -10.49 14.17
N LYS A 98 -1.37 -11.31 15.22
CA LYS A 98 -2.41 -12.33 15.30
C LYS A 98 -3.77 -11.66 15.51
N LEU A 99 -4.73 -11.96 14.63
CA LEU A 99 -6.15 -11.68 14.82
C LEU A 99 -6.85 -13.01 15.17
N PRO A 100 -7.28 -13.21 16.43
CA PRO A 100 -7.91 -14.47 16.84
C PRO A 100 -9.21 -14.76 16.08
N ALA A 101 -9.56 -16.04 15.94
CA ALA A 101 -10.88 -16.46 15.47
C ALA A 101 -12.00 -15.80 16.27
N GLY A 102 -12.94 -15.12 15.60
CA GLY A 102 -14.00 -14.34 16.24
C GLY A 102 -13.55 -13.18 17.13
N GLY A 103 -12.24 -12.89 17.21
CA GLY A 103 -11.66 -11.86 18.06
C GLY A 103 -11.50 -10.53 17.34
N SER A 104 -10.99 -9.54 18.08
CA SER A 104 -10.76 -8.20 17.55
C SER A 104 -9.37 -7.65 17.89
N LEU A 105 -8.90 -6.72 17.07
CA LEU A 105 -7.75 -5.85 17.31
C LEU A 105 -8.23 -4.40 17.25
N ASP A 106 -7.61 -3.51 18.01
CA ASP A 106 -7.88 -2.08 17.90
C ASP A 106 -6.61 -1.25 17.73
N LYS A 107 -6.77 -0.09 17.10
CA LYS A 107 -5.70 0.88 16.90
C LYS A 107 -6.25 2.29 16.97
N THR A 108 -5.63 3.10 17.83
CA THR A 108 -5.89 4.53 17.90
C THR A 108 -4.82 5.30 17.13
N PHE A 109 -5.25 6.32 16.38
CA PHE A 109 -4.38 7.27 15.70
C PHE A 109 -5.07 8.62 15.59
N ASP A 110 -4.29 9.68 15.40
CA ASP A 110 -4.82 11.04 15.29
C ASP A 110 -4.67 11.56 13.86
N VAL A 111 -5.79 11.88 13.21
CA VAL A 111 -5.79 12.29 11.79
C VAL A 111 -5.22 13.68 11.56
N ALA A 112 -5.23 14.55 12.56
CA ALA A 112 -4.64 15.88 12.43
C ALA A 112 -3.10 15.84 12.38
N LYS A 113 -2.46 14.71 12.66
CA LYS A 113 -1.01 14.57 12.45
C LYS A 113 -0.61 14.64 10.97
N PHE A 114 -1.50 14.22 10.08
CA PHE A 114 -1.20 13.99 8.66
C PHE A 114 -2.18 14.69 7.69
N TYR A 115 -3.28 15.24 8.18
CA TYR A 115 -4.17 16.14 7.43
C TYR A 115 -4.20 17.52 8.11
N ASP A 116 -4.12 18.59 7.32
CA ASP A 116 -4.36 19.94 7.82
C ASP A 116 -5.87 20.16 7.97
N LEU A 117 -6.36 20.04 9.20
CA LEU A 117 -7.76 20.25 9.56
C LEU A 117 -7.99 21.60 10.25
N SER A 118 -7.06 22.54 10.08
CA SER A 118 -7.07 23.84 10.78
C SER A 118 -8.27 24.73 10.47
N ALA A 119 -8.97 24.46 9.36
CA ALA A 119 -10.22 25.13 9.00
C ALA A 119 -11.37 24.85 9.99
N GLY A 120 -11.33 23.72 10.70
CA GLY A 120 -12.40 23.27 11.59
C GLY A 120 -13.72 22.96 10.86
N GLY A 121 -14.75 22.60 11.63
CA GLY A 121 -16.07 22.25 11.09
C GLY A 121 -16.20 20.76 10.78
N ASP A 122 -17.12 20.42 9.89
CA ASP A 122 -17.45 19.02 9.62
C ASP A 122 -16.48 18.39 8.62
N PHE A 123 -15.90 17.25 9.01
CA PHE A 123 -15.06 16.43 8.17
C PHE A 123 -15.60 15.00 8.11
N LYS A 124 -15.63 14.43 6.90
CA LYS A 124 -15.87 12.99 6.70
C LYS A 124 -14.54 12.26 6.75
N ILE A 125 -14.43 11.29 7.65
CA ILE A 125 -13.30 10.38 7.76
C ILE A 125 -13.72 9.04 7.18
N GLN A 126 -12.99 8.56 6.17
CA GLN A 126 -13.33 7.32 5.45
C GLN A 126 -12.14 6.37 5.43
N ALA A 127 -12.28 5.22 6.07
CA ALA A 127 -11.38 4.08 5.91
C ALA A 127 -11.89 3.22 4.75
N SER A 128 -11.12 3.07 3.67
CA SER A 128 -11.45 2.17 2.55
C SER A 128 -10.18 1.53 2.01
N GLY A 129 -9.99 0.24 2.28
CA GLY A 129 -8.71 -0.42 2.04
C GLY A 129 -8.83 -1.93 2.08
N TYR A 130 -7.68 -2.58 2.24
CA TYR A 130 -7.59 -4.02 2.39
C TYR A 130 -6.67 -4.38 3.55
N LEU A 131 -6.94 -5.50 4.20
CA LEU A 131 -6.00 -6.16 5.10
C LEU A 131 -5.35 -7.32 4.37
N GLN A 132 -4.02 -7.38 4.40
CA GLN A 132 -3.27 -8.54 3.91
C GLN A 132 -3.09 -9.54 5.05
N TYR A 133 -3.23 -10.83 4.75
CA TYR A 133 -3.06 -11.88 5.75
C TYR A 133 -2.22 -13.05 5.23
N ALA A 134 -1.58 -13.72 6.16
CA ALA A 134 -0.90 -14.99 6.00
C ALA A 134 -1.57 -16.06 6.88
N GLU A 135 -1.27 -17.32 6.60
CA GLU A 135 -1.63 -18.42 7.48
C GLU A 135 -0.94 -18.26 8.86
N PRO A 136 -1.54 -18.80 9.94
CA PRO A 136 -0.92 -18.79 11.26
C PRO A 136 0.53 -19.31 11.24
N GLY A 137 1.45 -18.55 11.82
CA GLY A 137 2.87 -18.90 11.87
C GLY A 137 3.64 -18.69 10.56
N SER A 138 3.03 -18.09 9.54
CA SER A 138 3.69 -17.75 8.28
C SER A 138 3.81 -16.24 8.08
N THR A 139 4.88 -15.80 7.42
CA THR A 139 5.05 -14.43 6.89
C THR A 139 4.71 -14.33 5.40
N LYS A 140 4.32 -15.44 4.76
CA LYS A 140 3.95 -15.45 3.35
C LYS A 140 2.48 -15.05 3.20
N VAL A 141 2.25 -13.85 2.68
CA VAL A 141 0.89 -13.33 2.49
C VAL A 141 0.12 -14.12 1.42
N THR A 142 -1.01 -14.73 1.81
CA THR A 142 -1.83 -15.58 0.95
C THR A 142 -3.05 -14.84 0.39
N GLY A 143 -3.62 -13.87 1.12
CA GLY A 143 -4.84 -13.18 0.72
C GLY A 143 -4.93 -11.71 1.11
N ILE A 144 -6.02 -11.10 0.66
CA ILE A 144 -6.45 -9.74 1.02
C ILE A 144 -7.92 -9.78 1.44
N ILE A 145 -8.32 -8.92 2.38
CA ILE A 145 -9.70 -8.79 2.86
C ILE A 145 -10.10 -7.33 2.72
N PRO A 146 -11.07 -6.97 1.85
CA PRO A 146 -11.53 -5.61 1.71
C PRO A 146 -12.27 -5.14 2.97
N TYR A 147 -12.17 -3.86 3.27
CA TYR A 147 -13.00 -3.22 4.29
C TYR A 147 -13.38 -1.79 3.87
N SER A 148 -14.48 -1.29 4.42
CA SER A 148 -14.84 0.11 4.35
C SER A 148 -15.62 0.54 5.59
N SER A 149 -15.32 1.74 6.09
CA SER A 149 -16.03 2.37 7.20
C SER A 149 -15.87 3.87 7.13
N GLU A 150 -16.86 4.63 7.55
CA GLU A 150 -16.82 6.08 7.56
C GLU A 150 -17.65 6.67 8.69
N PHE A 151 -17.27 7.87 9.10
CA PHE A 151 -18.08 8.72 9.98
C PHE A 151 -17.84 10.20 9.65
N ILE A 152 -18.74 11.06 10.12
CA ILE A 152 -18.56 12.51 10.08
C ILE A 152 -18.30 12.98 11.51
N THR A 153 -17.32 13.86 11.68
CA THR A 153 -17.04 14.50 12.97
C THR A 153 -16.85 15.99 12.81
N LYS A 154 -17.16 16.73 13.87
CA LYS A 154 -16.93 18.17 13.94
C LYS A 154 -15.59 18.43 14.63
N VAL A 155 -14.70 19.11 13.93
CA VAL A 155 -13.33 19.39 14.35
C VAL A 155 -13.19 20.81 14.89
N ASP A 156 -12.57 20.95 16.05
CA ASP A 156 -11.95 22.20 16.49
C ASP A 156 -10.65 22.40 15.70
N GLY A 157 -10.68 23.39 14.80
CA GLY A 157 -9.57 23.71 13.92
C GLY A 157 -8.33 24.25 14.64
N ALA A 158 -8.50 24.94 15.78
CA ALA A 158 -7.36 25.48 16.52
C ALA A 158 -6.56 24.35 17.20
N GLU A 159 -7.26 23.40 17.82
CA GLU A 159 -6.63 22.22 18.40
C GLU A 159 -6.02 21.33 17.32
N ALA A 160 -6.73 21.09 16.21
CA ALA A 160 -6.21 20.32 15.09
C ALA A 160 -4.94 20.95 14.49
N LYS A 161 -4.89 22.29 14.37
CA LYS A 161 -3.71 23.02 13.91
C LYS A 161 -2.51 22.82 14.84
N ALA A 162 -2.73 22.80 16.16
CA ALA A 162 -1.68 22.57 17.13
C ALA A 162 -1.07 21.17 16.99
N ILE A 163 -1.92 20.14 16.83
CA ILE A 163 -1.50 18.76 16.59
C ILE A 163 -0.70 18.66 15.29
N PHE A 164 -1.25 19.22 14.20
CA PHE A 164 -0.62 19.21 12.89
C PHE A 164 0.77 19.84 12.93
N SER A 165 0.87 21.05 13.49
CA SER A 165 2.14 21.81 13.53
C SER A 165 3.23 21.16 14.38
N ALA A 166 2.83 20.39 15.41
CA ALA A 166 3.73 19.71 16.34
C ALA A 166 4.10 18.28 15.89
N SER A 167 3.54 17.77 14.80
CA SER A 167 3.78 16.39 14.37
C SER A 167 5.21 16.19 13.87
N GLN A 168 5.78 15.01 14.14
CA GLN A 168 7.11 14.62 13.62
C GLN A 168 7.16 14.67 12.09
N ILE A 169 6.02 14.39 11.42
CA ILE A 169 5.87 14.49 9.97
C ILE A 169 6.16 15.93 9.50
N GLN A 170 5.60 16.94 10.16
CA GLN A 170 5.84 18.34 9.79
C GLN A 170 7.28 18.76 10.06
N GLU A 171 7.90 18.26 11.14
CA GLU A 171 9.33 18.48 11.37
C GLU A 171 10.20 17.84 10.28
N GLU A 172 9.83 16.67 9.79
CA GLU A 172 10.54 16.00 8.69
C GLU A 172 10.39 16.78 7.38
N ILE A 173 9.17 17.19 7.03
CA ILE A 173 8.90 18.00 5.83
C ILE A 173 9.74 19.30 5.85
N LYS A 174 9.84 19.97 7.01
CA LYS A 174 10.66 21.19 7.16
C LYS A 174 12.16 20.92 6.98
N ARG A 175 12.63 19.72 7.34
CA ARG A 175 14.04 19.32 7.26
C ARG A 175 14.43 18.78 5.89
N SER A 176 13.49 18.62 4.98
CA SER A 176 13.76 18.01 3.69
C SER A 176 14.89 18.71 2.93
N THR A 177 15.89 17.93 2.53
CA THR A 177 17.08 18.42 1.80
C THR A 177 17.36 17.55 0.58
N PHE A 178 18.07 18.09 -0.42
CA PHE A 178 18.45 17.32 -1.60
C PHE A 178 19.51 16.25 -1.30
N VAL A 179 19.56 15.18 -2.11
CA VAL A 179 20.42 13.97 -2.05
C VAL A 179 21.84 14.20 -1.55
N ARG A 180 22.44 15.32 -1.96
CA ARG A 180 23.82 15.62 -1.66
C ARG A 180 24.10 15.77 -0.15
N GLN A 181 23.10 16.15 0.64
CA GLN A 181 23.30 16.51 2.04
C GLN A 181 23.21 15.31 3.00
N THR A 182 22.51 14.24 2.63
CA THR A 182 22.28 13.11 3.54
C THR A 182 22.94 11.79 3.10
N CYS A 183 23.32 11.65 1.83
CA CYS A 183 23.99 10.46 1.30
C CYS A 183 25.51 10.63 1.28
N ASN A 184 26.27 9.62 1.71
CA ASN A 184 27.73 9.59 1.54
C ASN A 184 28.11 9.38 0.06
N SER A 185 29.39 9.60 -0.30
CA SER A 185 29.84 9.55 -1.70
C SER A 185 29.53 8.23 -2.42
N ASN A 186 29.63 7.09 -1.74
CA ASN A 186 29.29 5.80 -2.33
C ASN A 186 27.77 5.67 -2.55
N GLN A 187 26.97 6.04 -1.55
CA GLN A 187 25.51 6.07 -1.67
C GLN A 187 25.05 6.99 -2.80
N GLN A 188 25.65 8.17 -2.96
CA GLN A 188 25.33 9.10 -4.04
C GLN A 188 25.54 8.46 -5.42
N ASN A 189 26.61 7.69 -5.61
CA ASN A 189 26.85 6.99 -6.88
C ASN A 189 25.81 5.89 -7.13
N ILE A 190 25.44 5.12 -6.09
CA ILE A 190 24.38 4.11 -6.19
C ILE A 190 23.05 4.75 -6.57
N VAL A 191 22.69 5.86 -5.91
CA VAL A 191 21.45 6.61 -6.20
C VAL A 191 21.44 7.16 -7.62
N LYS A 192 22.54 7.76 -8.10
CA LYS A 192 22.64 8.24 -9.50
C LYS A 192 22.46 7.13 -10.52
N ASN A 193 23.05 5.97 -10.27
CA ASN A 193 22.88 4.80 -11.14
C ASN A 193 21.43 4.32 -11.14
N ALA A 194 20.80 4.24 -9.97
CA ALA A 194 19.39 3.85 -9.84
C ALA A 194 18.44 4.86 -10.51
N LEU A 195 18.71 6.16 -10.42
CA LEU A 195 17.94 7.20 -11.12
C LEU A 195 18.08 7.10 -12.65
N SER A 196 19.27 6.78 -13.15
CA SER A 196 19.49 6.55 -14.58
C SER A 196 18.67 5.35 -15.09
N LEU A 197 18.61 4.27 -14.29
CA LEU A 197 17.76 3.12 -14.59
C LEU A 197 16.27 3.47 -14.45
N CYS A 198 15.85 4.20 -13.41
CA CYS A 198 14.47 4.68 -13.27
C CYS A 198 14.03 5.46 -14.51
N GLN A 199 14.85 6.40 -14.99
CA GLN A 199 14.55 7.19 -16.18
C GLN A 199 14.36 6.27 -17.40
N LYS A 200 15.33 5.38 -17.65
CA LYS A 200 15.30 4.44 -18.78
C LYS A 200 14.06 3.53 -18.71
N ASN A 201 13.78 2.96 -17.56
CA ASN A 201 12.70 1.98 -17.36
C ASN A 201 11.33 2.65 -17.45
N SER A 202 11.20 3.88 -16.92
CA SER A 202 9.98 4.69 -17.04
C SER A 202 9.71 5.09 -18.50
N GLN A 203 10.73 5.49 -19.26
CA GLN A 203 10.55 5.79 -20.70
C GLN A 203 10.09 4.57 -21.51
N GLN A 204 10.66 3.39 -21.23
CA GLN A 204 10.22 2.14 -21.86
C GLN A 204 8.79 1.78 -21.46
N ALA A 205 8.46 1.92 -20.17
CA ALA A 205 7.12 1.68 -19.66
C ALA A 205 6.09 2.66 -20.27
N ALA A 206 6.42 3.94 -20.43
CA ALA A 206 5.55 4.91 -21.12
C ALA A 206 5.26 4.49 -22.55
N LYS A 207 6.28 4.06 -23.31
CA LYS A 207 6.12 3.54 -24.67
C LYS A 207 5.28 2.26 -24.69
N ALA A 208 5.53 1.33 -23.77
CA ALA A 208 4.80 0.07 -23.66
C ALA A 208 3.33 0.30 -23.26
N ALA A 209 3.04 1.29 -22.42
CA ALA A 209 1.67 1.65 -22.06
C ALA A 209 0.89 2.14 -23.30
N ARG A 210 1.48 3.06 -24.07
CA ARG A 210 0.83 3.64 -25.26
C ARG A 210 0.69 2.66 -26.42
N SER A 211 1.70 1.84 -26.67
CA SER A 211 1.82 1.06 -27.92
C SER A 211 2.05 -0.44 -27.74
N GLY A 212 2.23 -0.91 -26.50
CA GLY A 212 2.50 -2.31 -26.20
C GLY A 212 1.25 -3.20 -26.14
N PRO A 213 1.44 -4.52 -25.91
CA PRO A 213 0.37 -5.51 -25.96
C PRO A 213 -0.80 -5.20 -25.01
N PRO A 214 -2.06 -5.29 -25.48
CA PRO A 214 -3.26 -5.19 -24.66
C PRO A 214 -3.25 -6.01 -23.38
N LYS A 215 -2.71 -7.24 -23.45
CA LYS A 215 -2.67 -8.18 -22.32
C LYS A 215 -1.99 -7.57 -21.10
N ARG A 216 -0.82 -6.92 -21.29
CA ARG A 216 -0.07 -6.29 -20.20
C ARG A 216 -0.87 -5.14 -19.58
N MET A 217 -1.48 -4.27 -20.39
CA MET A 217 -2.33 -3.19 -19.87
C MET A 217 -3.50 -3.73 -19.03
N LYS A 218 -4.17 -4.79 -19.50
CA LYS A 218 -5.28 -5.41 -18.77
C LYS A 218 -4.84 -6.11 -17.48
N GLU A 219 -3.64 -6.68 -17.47
CA GLU A 219 -3.08 -7.33 -16.28
C GLU A 219 -2.88 -6.34 -15.13
N TYR A 220 -2.16 -5.23 -15.39
CA TYR A 220 -1.80 -4.26 -14.36
C TYR A 220 -2.91 -3.24 -14.10
N PHE A 221 -3.50 -2.68 -15.16
CA PHE A 221 -4.44 -1.54 -15.07
C PHE A 221 -5.90 -1.91 -15.32
N LYS A 222 -6.20 -3.20 -15.57
CA LYS A 222 -7.54 -3.74 -15.80
C LYS A 222 -8.27 -3.15 -17.02
N SER A 223 -7.56 -2.39 -17.85
CA SER A 223 -8.07 -1.71 -19.03
C SER A 223 -6.92 -1.41 -19.98
N ASP A 224 -7.17 -1.56 -21.29
CA ASP A 224 -6.27 -1.17 -22.37
C ASP A 224 -6.85 -0.06 -23.25
N SER A 225 -7.89 0.64 -22.77
CA SER A 225 -8.51 1.74 -23.48
C SER A 225 -7.47 2.83 -23.81
N ARG A 226 -7.70 3.58 -24.89
CA ARG A 226 -6.83 4.71 -25.25
C ARG A 226 -6.63 5.68 -24.09
N ASN A 227 -7.71 5.99 -23.35
CA ASN A 227 -7.64 6.88 -22.20
C ASN A 227 -6.74 6.30 -21.08
N THR A 228 -6.93 5.03 -20.71
CA THR A 228 -6.09 4.36 -19.70
C THR A 228 -4.62 4.36 -20.11
N ARG A 229 -4.33 4.04 -21.39
CA ARG A 229 -2.96 4.03 -21.92
C ARG A 229 -2.29 5.40 -21.86
N GLU A 230 -3.02 6.48 -22.18
CA GLU A 230 -2.46 7.83 -22.09
C GLU A 230 -2.24 8.28 -20.65
N ILE A 231 -3.16 7.97 -19.72
CA ILE A 231 -2.97 8.25 -18.29
C ILE A 231 -1.69 7.57 -17.79
N VAL A 232 -1.56 6.26 -18.04
CA VAL A 232 -0.40 5.48 -17.59
C VAL A 232 0.88 5.99 -18.25
N GLY A 233 0.86 6.22 -19.57
CA GLY A 233 2.00 6.77 -20.30
C GLY A 233 2.45 8.12 -19.76
N LYS A 234 1.51 9.02 -19.44
CA LYS A 234 1.83 10.33 -18.88
C LYS A 234 2.46 10.22 -17.48
N VAL A 235 1.95 9.33 -16.62
CA VAL A 235 2.56 9.12 -15.30
C VAL A 235 4.01 8.68 -15.43
N PHE A 236 4.30 7.73 -16.32
CA PHE A 236 5.67 7.30 -16.57
C PHE A 236 6.56 8.40 -17.19
N ASP A 237 6.03 9.26 -18.06
CA ASP A 237 6.79 10.40 -18.59
C ASP A 237 7.15 11.41 -17.49
N ASP A 238 6.22 11.65 -16.56
CA ASP A 238 6.43 12.54 -15.42
C ASP A 238 7.50 11.96 -14.47
N ILE A 239 7.43 10.64 -14.17
CA ILE A 239 8.46 9.92 -13.38
C ILE A 239 9.81 9.93 -14.10
N ALA A 240 9.84 9.66 -15.41
CA ALA A 240 11.07 9.69 -16.20
C ALA A 240 11.72 11.09 -16.19
N THR A 241 10.91 12.15 -16.17
CA THR A 241 11.40 13.53 -16.08
C THR A 241 12.01 13.81 -14.72
N GLU A 242 11.36 13.37 -13.65
CA GLU A 242 11.86 13.52 -12.28
C GLU A 242 13.17 12.73 -12.08
N CYS A 243 13.29 11.54 -12.67
CA CYS A 243 14.50 10.70 -12.54
C CYS A 243 15.76 11.26 -13.26
N LYS A 244 15.66 12.36 -14.00
CA LYS A 244 16.82 12.98 -14.69
C LYS A 244 17.84 13.63 -13.76
N SER A 245 17.43 13.99 -12.54
CA SER A 245 18.28 14.72 -11.62
C SER A 245 18.10 14.23 -10.20
N SER A 246 19.21 14.20 -9.45
CA SER A 246 19.21 13.93 -8.01
C SER A 246 19.31 15.20 -7.17
N ILE A 247 19.36 16.38 -7.80
CA ILE A 247 19.64 17.68 -7.14
C ILE A 247 18.64 18.79 -7.53
N SER A 248 17.67 18.46 -8.38
CA SER A 248 16.65 19.39 -8.88
C SER A 248 15.44 18.56 -9.30
N GLY A 249 14.26 19.15 -9.26
CA GLY A 249 13.02 18.45 -9.55
C GLY A 249 11.95 18.85 -8.55
N GLN A 250 10.87 18.08 -8.49
CA GLN A 250 9.81 18.25 -7.52
C GLN A 250 10.07 17.48 -6.22
N LEU A 251 10.92 16.44 -6.28
CA LEU A 251 11.20 15.54 -5.17
C LEU A 251 12.66 15.65 -4.73
N SER A 252 12.85 15.65 -3.41
CA SER A 252 14.15 15.40 -2.79
C SER A 252 14.29 13.90 -2.53
N ILE A 253 15.52 13.41 -2.52
CA ILE A 253 15.83 12.05 -2.07
C ILE A 253 16.83 12.18 -0.92
N SER A 254 16.68 11.36 0.11
CA SER A 254 17.56 11.34 1.28
C SER A 254 17.99 9.93 1.65
N CYS A 255 19.19 9.80 2.22
CA CYS A 255 19.72 8.55 2.77
C CYS A 255 19.76 8.53 4.30
N LYS A 256 19.25 9.58 4.96
CA LYS A 256 19.20 9.69 6.41
C LYS A 256 17.80 9.37 6.89
N ASP A 257 17.63 8.17 7.42
CA ASP A 257 16.43 7.78 8.13
C ASP A 257 16.36 8.52 9.47
N THR A 258 15.22 9.15 9.74
CA THR A 258 15.00 9.82 11.00
C THR A 258 14.37 8.93 12.05
N ASP A 259 13.64 7.86 11.70
CA ASP A 259 13.16 6.80 12.63
C ASP A 259 12.38 5.66 11.96
N PHE A 260 11.85 5.85 10.75
CA PHE A 260 10.87 4.94 10.14
C PHE A 260 11.50 3.67 9.53
N CYS A 261 12.75 3.76 9.04
CA CYS A 261 13.47 2.59 8.53
C CYS A 261 14.07 1.70 9.63
N LYS A 262 14.28 2.23 10.85
CA LYS A 262 14.94 1.52 11.96
C LYS A 262 14.25 0.23 12.39
N SER A 263 12.97 0.06 12.03
CA SER A 263 12.17 -1.08 12.49
C SER A 263 12.51 -2.43 11.83
N ASN A 264 13.35 -2.48 10.79
CA ASN A 264 13.72 -3.72 10.08
C ASN A 264 12.51 -4.61 9.70
N ARG A 265 11.37 -4.00 9.36
CA ARG A 265 10.11 -4.68 9.04
C ARG A 265 9.92 -4.96 7.54
N GLY A 266 10.97 -4.84 6.72
CA GLY A 266 10.86 -5.00 5.27
C GLY A 266 10.51 -3.71 4.52
N VAL A 267 10.95 -2.54 5.01
CA VAL A 267 10.73 -1.24 4.36
C VAL A 267 12.05 -0.74 3.75
N PRO A 268 12.27 -0.87 2.43
CA PRO A 268 13.43 -0.30 1.77
C PRO A 268 13.30 1.20 1.51
N ALA A 269 12.10 1.76 1.35
CA ALA A 269 11.93 3.20 1.15
C ALA A 269 10.57 3.67 1.65
N TYR A 270 10.47 4.99 1.82
CA TYR A 270 9.21 5.67 2.09
C TYR A 270 9.22 7.08 1.51
N SER A 271 8.04 7.64 1.32
CA SER A 271 7.82 9.03 0.90
C SER A 271 7.10 9.80 1.99
N VAL A 272 7.54 11.04 2.25
CA VAL A 272 6.89 12.00 3.16
C VAL A 272 6.87 13.38 2.50
N GLY A 273 5.67 13.92 2.27
CA GLY A 273 5.52 15.16 1.52
C GLY A 273 6.14 15.08 0.12
N LYS A 274 7.28 15.77 -0.08
CA LYS A 274 8.05 15.79 -1.33
C LYS A 274 9.44 15.14 -1.20
N GLU A 275 9.68 14.42 -0.12
CA GLU A 275 10.91 13.69 0.11
C GLU A 275 10.72 12.20 -0.03
N VAL A 276 11.68 11.55 -0.69
CA VAL A 276 11.84 10.11 -0.72
C VAL A 276 13.02 9.72 0.16
N VAL A 277 12.80 8.90 1.16
CA VAL A 277 13.86 8.42 2.05
C VAL A 277 14.21 6.99 1.68
N LEU A 278 15.49 6.77 1.32
CA LEU A 278 16.04 5.48 0.99
C LEU A 278 16.63 4.84 2.25
N CYS A 279 15.96 3.80 2.74
CA CYS A 279 16.36 3.06 3.93
C CYS A 279 17.61 2.20 3.67
N PRO A 280 18.35 1.80 4.73
CA PRO A 280 19.48 0.88 4.57
C PRO A 280 19.19 -0.41 3.77
N PRO A 281 18.01 -1.07 3.90
CA PRO A 281 17.66 -2.23 3.07
C PRO A 281 17.60 -1.93 1.55
N TRP A 282 17.26 -0.71 1.13
CA TRP A 282 17.25 -0.36 -0.31
C TRP A 282 18.62 -0.48 -0.96
N PHE A 283 19.69 -0.17 -0.22
CA PHE A 283 21.05 -0.34 -0.73
C PHE A 283 21.42 -1.80 -0.98
N LYS A 284 20.67 -2.75 -0.41
CA LYS A 284 20.84 -4.20 -0.65
C LYS A 284 19.96 -4.76 -1.76
N GLN A 285 18.97 -4.01 -2.25
CA GLN A 285 18.13 -4.42 -3.37
C GLN A 285 18.96 -4.68 -4.63
N PRO A 286 18.56 -5.60 -5.52
CA PRO A 286 19.28 -5.82 -6.77
C PRO A 286 19.25 -4.58 -7.66
N VAL A 287 20.20 -4.49 -8.59
CA VAL A 287 20.21 -3.42 -9.61
C VAL A 287 19.15 -3.69 -10.69
N ASN A 288 19.02 -4.96 -11.09
CA ASN A 288 17.97 -5.43 -11.99
C ASN A 288 17.19 -6.54 -11.27
N GLY A 289 15.88 -6.38 -11.13
CA GLY A 289 15.01 -7.36 -10.50
C GLY A 289 14.76 -8.57 -11.39
N LYS A 290 14.20 -9.62 -10.80
CA LYS A 290 13.46 -10.64 -11.56
C LYS A 290 12.04 -10.14 -11.84
N CYS A 291 11.30 -10.91 -12.63
CA CYS A 291 9.90 -10.64 -12.88
C CYS A 291 9.12 -10.48 -11.56
N HIS A 292 8.50 -9.31 -11.41
CA HIS A 292 7.71 -8.89 -10.25
C HIS A 292 8.48 -8.77 -8.93
N GLN A 293 9.81 -8.76 -8.99
CA GLN A 293 10.68 -8.50 -7.84
C GLN A 293 11.11 -7.04 -7.82
N GLY A 294 11.07 -6.40 -6.66
CA GLY A 294 11.59 -5.06 -6.48
C GLY A 294 13.09 -4.96 -6.76
N ASP A 295 13.51 -3.84 -7.34
CA ASP A 295 14.91 -3.46 -7.50
C ASP A 295 15.10 -1.98 -7.18
N LYS A 296 16.35 -1.51 -7.23
CA LYS A 296 16.65 -0.11 -6.88
C LYS A 296 15.86 0.89 -7.71
N ALA A 297 15.67 0.64 -9.01
CA ALA A 297 14.98 1.55 -9.91
C ALA A 297 13.47 1.48 -9.71
N SER A 298 12.91 0.27 -9.58
CA SER A 298 11.48 0.06 -9.38
C SER A 298 11.00 0.66 -8.06
N VAL A 299 11.79 0.58 -6.99
CA VAL A 299 11.47 1.24 -5.72
C VAL A 299 11.46 2.77 -5.88
N ILE A 300 12.39 3.36 -6.63
CA ILE A 300 12.32 4.81 -6.91
C ILE A 300 11.05 5.16 -7.71
N ILE A 301 10.68 4.35 -8.71
CA ILE A 301 9.45 4.56 -9.49
C ILE A 301 8.21 4.55 -8.58
N HIS A 302 8.15 3.61 -7.62
CA HIS A 302 7.09 3.56 -6.60
C HIS A 302 6.98 4.88 -5.82
N GLU A 303 8.08 5.29 -5.21
CA GLU A 303 8.12 6.47 -4.35
C GLU A 303 7.86 7.76 -5.16
N PHE A 304 8.27 7.81 -6.43
CA PHE A 304 7.97 8.93 -7.31
C PHE A 304 6.49 8.97 -7.70
N ALA A 305 5.83 7.82 -7.82
CA ALA A 305 4.38 7.77 -8.00
C ALA A 305 3.65 8.38 -6.78
N HIS A 306 4.12 8.11 -5.56
CA HIS A 306 3.63 8.81 -4.35
C HIS A 306 3.87 10.31 -4.43
N GLY A 307 5.13 10.73 -4.57
CA GLY A 307 5.51 12.15 -4.47
C GLY A 307 4.93 13.03 -5.58
N LEU A 308 4.84 12.52 -6.81
CA LEU A 308 4.35 13.28 -7.96
C LEU A 308 2.83 13.25 -8.12
N LYS A 309 2.18 12.14 -7.75
CA LYS A 309 0.75 11.91 -8.03
C LYS A 309 -0.13 11.76 -6.80
N GLY A 310 0.46 11.61 -5.61
CA GLY A 310 -0.28 11.31 -4.40
C GLY A 310 -1.00 9.97 -4.47
N PHE A 311 -0.48 9.02 -5.26
CA PHE A 311 -1.04 7.69 -5.38
C PHE A 311 -0.94 6.97 -4.03
N PRO A 312 -2.02 6.42 -3.47
CA PRO A 312 -1.97 5.62 -2.24
C PRO A 312 -1.56 4.16 -2.51
N ASP A 313 -1.28 3.41 -1.46
CA ASP A 313 -1.06 1.95 -1.52
C ASP A 313 -2.31 1.13 -1.15
N PHE A 314 -3.36 1.76 -0.62
CA PHE A 314 -4.60 1.09 -0.20
C PHE A 314 -4.43 -0.09 0.79
N GLY A 315 -3.28 -0.20 1.46
CA GLY A 315 -2.92 -1.34 2.30
C GLY A 315 -2.68 -2.64 1.53
N VAL A 316 -2.30 -2.55 0.24
CA VAL A 316 -2.01 -3.70 -0.61
C VAL A 316 -0.62 -3.59 -1.18
N TYR A 317 0.15 -4.66 -1.01
CA TYR A 317 1.51 -4.79 -1.49
C TYR A 317 1.73 -6.17 -2.10
N GLY A 318 2.62 -6.27 -3.08
CA GLY A 318 2.89 -7.54 -3.76
C GLY A 318 2.05 -7.74 -5.01
N TYR A 319 2.69 -8.23 -6.07
CA TYR A 319 2.11 -8.43 -7.40
C TYR A 319 0.79 -9.21 -7.37
N ASP A 320 0.76 -10.40 -6.76
CA ASP A 320 -0.44 -11.25 -6.72
C ASP A 320 -1.65 -10.57 -6.09
N LYS A 321 -1.42 -9.64 -5.15
CA LYS A 321 -2.50 -8.96 -4.42
C LYS A 321 -2.99 -7.75 -5.20
N LEU A 322 -2.06 -7.03 -5.84
CA LEU A 322 -2.37 -5.96 -6.77
C LEU A 322 -3.23 -6.44 -7.95
N LEU A 323 -3.05 -7.69 -8.39
CA LEU A 323 -3.90 -8.26 -9.44
C LEU A 323 -5.38 -8.38 -9.04
N LYS A 324 -5.70 -8.42 -7.74
CA LYS A 324 -7.07 -8.56 -7.23
C LYS A 324 -7.80 -7.23 -7.06
N LEU A 325 -7.09 -6.11 -7.23
CA LEU A 325 -7.66 -4.78 -7.11
C LEU A 325 -8.48 -4.37 -8.34
N PRO A 326 -9.52 -3.55 -8.16
CA PRO A 326 -10.29 -3.00 -9.28
C PRO A 326 -9.50 -1.91 -10.03
N ALA A 327 -9.97 -1.59 -11.24
CA ALA A 327 -9.30 -0.67 -12.17
C ALA A 327 -9.03 0.72 -11.58
N ASP A 328 -10.01 1.27 -10.84
CA ASP A 328 -9.97 2.61 -10.24
C ASP A 328 -8.96 2.74 -9.10
N LYS A 329 -8.59 1.60 -8.48
CA LYS A 329 -7.49 1.52 -7.50
C LYS A 329 -6.16 1.28 -8.19
N ASN A 330 -6.06 0.32 -9.12
CA ASN A 330 -4.78 -0.02 -9.76
C ASN A 330 -4.15 1.14 -10.54
N ILE A 331 -4.97 1.95 -11.23
CA ILE A 331 -4.46 3.12 -11.96
C ILE A 331 -3.90 4.22 -11.04
N ARG A 332 -4.16 4.16 -9.73
CA ARG A 332 -3.67 5.10 -8.73
C ARG A 332 -2.84 4.41 -7.64
N HIS A 333 -2.33 3.21 -7.89
CA HIS A 333 -1.55 2.45 -6.92
C HIS A 333 -0.08 2.46 -7.34
N ALA A 334 0.82 2.85 -6.43
CA ALA A 334 2.23 3.01 -6.75
C ALA A 334 2.89 1.70 -7.23
N ASP A 335 2.67 0.58 -6.52
CA ASP A 335 3.15 -0.75 -6.95
C ASP A 335 2.68 -1.18 -8.35
N THR A 336 1.52 -0.72 -8.85
CA THR A 336 1.09 -1.07 -10.22
C THR A 336 2.11 -0.56 -11.24
N TYR A 337 2.65 0.64 -11.02
CA TYR A 337 3.66 1.25 -11.88
C TYR A 337 5.02 0.59 -11.72
N THR A 338 5.38 0.20 -10.48
CA THR A 338 6.55 -0.62 -10.17
C THR A 338 6.55 -1.91 -10.97
N TYR A 339 5.51 -2.73 -10.82
CA TYR A 339 5.46 -4.04 -11.44
C TYR A 339 5.26 -3.97 -12.96
N PHE A 340 4.49 -3.01 -13.46
CA PHE A 340 4.37 -2.80 -14.91
C PHE A 340 5.72 -2.42 -15.52
N SER A 341 6.47 -1.50 -14.90
CA SER A 341 7.79 -1.09 -15.41
C SER A 341 8.80 -2.23 -15.38
N ASN A 342 8.86 -2.97 -14.27
CA ASN A 342 9.71 -4.16 -14.16
C ASN A 342 9.36 -5.21 -15.23
N ALA A 343 8.06 -5.53 -15.42
CA ALA A 343 7.64 -6.51 -16.41
C ALA A 343 8.03 -6.10 -17.84
N VAL A 344 7.94 -4.80 -18.17
CA VAL A 344 8.43 -4.27 -19.45
C VAL A 344 9.95 -4.43 -19.58
N GLU A 345 10.71 -4.11 -18.54
CA GLU A 345 12.18 -4.20 -18.54
C GLU A 345 12.68 -5.63 -18.72
N VAL A 346 12.13 -6.59 -17.96
CA VAL A 346 12.59 -7.98 -17.96
C VAL A 346 11.82 -8.88 -18.93
N ASN A 347 10.90 -8.28 -19.69
CA ASN A 347 10.01 -8.95 -20.65
C ASN A 347 9.27 -10.15 -20.06
N CYS A 348 8.56 -9.88 -18.97
CA CYS A 348 7.41 -10.65 -18.55
C CYS A 348 6.12 -9.80 -18.70
#